data_AF-A0A2U0I094-F1
#
_entry.id   AF-A0A2U0I094-F1
#
_cell.length_a   1.000
_cell.length_b   1.000
_cell.length_c   1.000
_cell.angle_alpha   90.00
_cell.angle_beta   90.00
_cell.angle_gamma   90.00
#
_symmetry.space_group_name_H-M   'P 1'
#
loop_
_entity.id
_entity.type
_entity.pdbx_description
1 polymer ?
#
loop_
_entity_poly.entity_id
_entity_poly.type
_entity_poly.pdbx_seq_one_letter_code
_entity_poly.pdbx_strand_id
1 'polypeptide(L)' 'MTNWFKRETKLEKLKRRYKNLMRKSYEIALKDKEKSDEIHQQAERVLEQIQSLRYQYADN' A
#
# COMPACT_ATOMS: atom_id res chain seq x y z
N MET A 1 -15.10 -11.38 -26.10
CA MET A 1 -14.26 -10.16 -26.07
C MET A 1 -13.06 -10.45 -25.17
N THR A 2 -11.87 -10.27 -25.71
CA THR A 2 -10.60 -10.87 -25.29
C THR A 2 -10.21 -10.48 -23.86
N ASN A 3 -9.85 -11.49 -23.04
CA ASN A 3 -9.36 -11.36 -21.67
C ASN A 3 -8.16 -10.40 -21.60
N TRP A 4 -8.41 -9.14 -21.29
CA TRP A 4 -7.35 -8.19 -20.96
C TRP A 4 -7.00 -8.33 -19.48
N PHE A 5 -6.39 -9.47 -19.11
CA PHE A 5 -5.66 -9.57 -17.85
C PHE A 5 -4.49 -8.58 -17.91
N LYS A 6 -4.74 -7.29 -17.65
CA LYS A 6 -3.70 -6.31 -17.38
C LYS A 6 -2.91 -6.87 -16.22
N ARG A 7 -1.65 -7.23 -16.46
CA ARG A 7 -0.72 -7.59 -15.39
C ARG A 7 -0.65 -6.38 -14.46
N GLU A 8 -1.12 -6.53 -13.22
CA GLU A 8 -1.02 -5.46 -12.22
C GLU A 8 0.43 -4.97 -12.18
N THR A 9 0.60 -3.66 -12.41
CA THR A 9 1.91 -3.05 -12.33
C THR A 9 2.44 -3.16 -10.90
N LYS A 10 3.78 -3.09 -10.72
CA LYS A 10 4.38 -3.10 -9.38
C LYS A 10 3.76 -2.01 -8.48
N LEU A 11 3.48 -0.84 -9.07
CA LEU A 11 2.82 0.28 -8.39
C LEU A 11 1.41 -0.08 -7.91
N GLU A 12 0.60 -0.74 -8.74
CA GLU A 12 -0.76 -1.16 -8.35
C GLU A 12 -0.74 -2.21 -7.24
N LYS A 13 0.19 -3.17 -7.28
CA LYS A 13 0.37 -4.13 -6.20
C LYS A 13 0.71 -3.47 -4.88
N LEU A 14 1.62 -2.47 -4.90
CA LEU A 14 1.98 -1.70 -3.72
C LEU A 14 0.80 -0.88 -3.20
N LYS A 15 0.07 -0.18 -4.07
CA LYS A 15 -1.14 0.57 -3.70
C LYS A 15 -2.21 -0.33 -3.07
N ARG A 16 -2.42 -1.53 -3.62
CA ARG A 16 -3.37 -2.51 -3.07
C ARG A 16 -2.92 -2.99 -1.68
N ARG A 17 -1.62 -3.26 -1.51
CA ARG A 17 -1.04 -3.66 -0.23
C ARG A 17 -1.20 -2.56 0.82
N TYR A 18 -0.88 -1.32 0.46
CA TYR A 18 -1.08 -0.14 1.30
C TYR A 18 -2.53 -0.02 1.75
N LYS A 19 -3.49 -0.06 0.82
CA LYS A 19 -4.92 0.05 1.13
C LYS A 19 -5.39 -1.04 2.10
N ASN A 20 -4.92 -2.28 1.93
CA ASN A 20 -5.26 -3.38 2.82
C ASN A 20 -4.65 -3.22 4.22
N LEU A 21 -3.40 -2.77 4.32
CA LEU A 21 -2.76 -2.51 5.61
C LEU A 21 -3.45 -1.36 6.34
N MET A 22 -3.72 -0.26 5.64
CA MET A 22 -4.43 0.90 6.18
C MET A 22 -5.82 0.51 6.70
N ARG A 23 -6.58 -0.27 5.93
CA ARG A 23 -7.90 -0.74 6.35
C ARG A 23 -7.80 -1.59 7.62
N LYS A 24 -6.84 -2.52 7.67
CA LYS A 24 -6.60 -3.35 8.85
C LYS A 24 -6.19 -2.54 10.07
N SER A 25 -5.36 -1.52 9.92
CA SER A 25 -4.98 -0.65 11.06
C SER A 25 -6.23 0.04 11.61
N TYR A 26 -7.07 0.62 10.76
CA TYR A 26 -8.33 1.25 11.20
C TYR A 26 -9.30 0.27 11.89
N GLU A 27 -9.44 -0.95 11.36
CA GLU A 27 -10.30 -1.98 11.96
C GLU A 27 -9.79 -2.42 13.34
N ILE A 28 -8.47 -2.41 13.54
CA ILE A 28 -7.81 -2.84 14.77
C ILE A 28 -7.67 -1.69 15.78
N ALA A 29 -7.61 -0.42 15.33
CA ALA A 29 -7.40 0.76 16.17
C ALA A 29 -8.38 0.87 17.35
N LEU A 30 -9.62 0.41 17.16
CA LEU A 30 -10.66 0.43 18.20
C LEU A 30 -10.48 -0.67 19.25
N LYS A 31 -9.70 -1.71 18.96
CA LYS A 31 -9.49 -2.88 19.83
C LYS A 31 -8.10 -2.92 20.44
N ASP A 32 -7.10 -2.57 19.65
CA ASP A 32 -5.69 -2.69 20.01
C ASP A 32 -4.90 -1.58 19.30
N LYS A 33 -4.58 -0.54 20.06
CA LYS A 33 -3.89 0.64 19.53
C LYS A 33 -2.46 0.29 19.11
N GLU A 34 -1.72 -0.44 19.94
CA GLU A 34 -0.33 -0.82 19.65
C GLU A 34 -0.24 -1.58 18.33
N LYS A 35 -1.11 -2.58 18.17
CA LYS A 35 -1.15 -3.39 16.96
C LYS A 35 -1.62 -2.61 15.74
N SER A 36 -2.52 -1.64 15.92
CA SER A 36 -2.92 -0.71 14.86
C SER A 36 -1.74 0.15 14.43
N ASP A 37 -1.00 0.73 15.36
CA ASP A 37 0.19 1.55 15.10
C ASP A 37 1.26 0.74 14.37
N GLU A 38 1.51 -0.52 14.74
CA GLU A 38 2.42 -1.41 14.02
C GLU A 38 2.00 -1.63 12.55
N ILE A 39 0.71 -1.89 12.31
CA ILE A 39 0.18 -2.09 10.97
C ILE A 39 0.20 -0.78 10.17
N HIS A 40 -0.03 0.35 10.85
CA HIS A 40 0.05 1.68 10.25
C HIS A 40 1.47 1.99 9.80
N GLN A 41 2.48 1.75 10.65
CA GLN A 41 3.90 1.89 10.28
C GLN A 41 4.27 1.00 9.09
N GLN A 42 3.74 -0.22 9.02
CA GLN A 42 3.94 -1.08 7.85
C GLN A 42 3.30 -0.48 6.59
N ALA A 43 2.13 0.16 6.70
CA ALA A 43 1.51 0.86 5.57
C ALA A 43 2.37 2.05 5.13
N GLU A 44 2.92 2.83 6.06
CA GLU A 44 3.80 3.96 5.75
C GLU A 44 5.05 3.52 4.98
N ARG A 45 5.71 2.43 5.38
CA ARG A 45 6.86 1.88 4.62
C ARG A 45 6.48 1.47 3.18
N VAL A 46 5.25 1.05 2.94
CA VAL A 46 4.75 0.75 1.59
C VAL A 46 4.48 2.04 0.83
N LEU A 47 3.99 3.08 1.49
CA LEU A 47 3.80 4.40 0.90
C LEU A 47 5.13 5.03 0.47
N GLU A 48 6.17 4.92 1.29
CA GLU A 48 7.53 5.37 0.96
C GLU A 48 8.05 4.67 -0.31
N GLN A 49 7.85 3.35 -0.43
CA GLN A 49 8.20 2.61 -1.67
C GLN A 49 7.42 3.11 -2.89
N ILE A 50 6.13 3.42 -2.72
CA ILE A 50 5.30 4.01 -3.79
C ILE A 50 5.84 5.37 -4.20
N GLN A 51 6.21 6.22 -3.25
CA GLN A 51 6.76 7.54 -3.50
C GLN A 51 8.12 7.46 -4.17
N SER A 52 9.05 6.64 -3.68
CA SER A 52 10.36 6.43 -4.29
C SER A 52 10.25 5.95 -5.73
N LEU A 53 9.35 5.01 -6.02
CA LEU A 53 9.07 4.61 -7.40
C LEU A 53 8.54 5.80 -8.22
N ARG A 54 7.58 6.56 -7.69
CA ARG A 54 7.01 7.71 -8.40
C ARG A 54 8.07 8.78 -8.72
N TYR A 55 8.98 9.08 -7.79
CA TYR A 55 10.08 10.01 -8.01
C TYR A 55 11.06 9.49 -9.06
N GLN A 56 11.44 8.21 -9.01
CA GLN A 56 12.28 7.60 -10.05
C GLN A 56 11.67 7.70 -11.44
N TYR A 57 10.34 7.59 -11.57
CA TYR A 57 9.64 7.76 -12.85
C TYR A 57 9.42 9.23 -13.26
N ALA A 58 9.55 10.20 -12.35
CA ALA A 58 9.36 11.61 -12.64
C ALA A 58 10.66 12.31 -13.08
N ASP A 59 11.82 11.70 -12.78
CA ASP A 59 13.16 12.20 -13.10
C ASP A 59 13.74 11.59 -14.41
N ASN A 60 12.95 10.77 -15.13
CA ASN A 60 13.26 10.19 -16.44
C ASN A 60 12.28 10.70 -17.50
#